data_AF-A0A8S1VF24-F1
#
_entry.id   AF-A0A8S1VF24-F1
#
_cell.length_a   1.000
_cell.length_b   1.000
_cell.length_c   1.000
_cell.angle_alpha   90.00
_cell.angle_beta   90.00
_cell.angle_gamma   90.00
#
_symmetry.space_group_name_H-M   'P 1'
#
loop_
_entity.id
_entity.type
_entity.pdbx_description
1 polymer ?
#
loop_
_entity_poly.entity_id
_entity_poly.type
_entity_poly.pdbx_seq_one_letter_code
_entity_poly.pdbx_strand_id
1 'polypeptide(L)'
;MANTLIQAFRNLKMRSQIISLDIMILLLVLSIAGVAVYVEIKIFYYISERSLQNTLVISDIKQISLTTHLMKHYILEKHKISIQLADHISSFLYYYAKIQSEVRFKNPFDSCFSSNDYINSIYIEQVQKMCYSIYGNIELEDAFTQNPSIQLLYNGLRLLDQFGLELNKFYPDFIQFVDITDINFNGLYPFGFYIPNYNLQNRPWYVEHLQKTQMEPNQFYFFTDVYKMIVGDFNYYFSITQSLFDQNKQFIGILKLMLSIDDLNFNNVKSNIMLINKYGQVIYNEMEMQQINKTQVYYIYNETITGFNNSDWKIIENKAIFNTKIQFENDDDLSKCIILYNKFYKSYVHLRSEKFINENFTLIIYTNITSKKILEEQFQEAYLESETWILSAACTILLIGALLFSISTCIINIICQPLIEINHKISNHVLSVGNNINQMIFKILQSKKKSSNLYANLNEQLWNLQNTIQIKQIKKCEQCILIEKMFYHRRDSSLNCQQIKNAISNIQGDAQVDPQELYLLYQFMLQQFKVQQF
;
A
#
# COMPACT_ATOMS: atom_id res chain seq x y z
N MET A 1 12.12 -67.68 -0.17
CA MET A 1 12.27 -66.58 0.81
C MET A 1 11.11 -66.51 1.81
N ALA A 2 9.84 -66.58 1.38
CA ALA A 2 8.70 -66.64 2.30
C ALA A 2 8.67 -67.91 3.18
N ASN A 3 8.92 -69.10 2.60
CA ASN A 3 8.92 -70.37 3.35
C ASN A 3 10.04 -70.47 4.42
N THR A 4 11.21 -69.88 4.15
CA THR A 4 12.32 -69.81 5.10
C THR A 4 12.04 -68.85 6.26
N LEU A 5 11.35 -67.73 6.00
CA LEU A 5 10.88 -66.80 7.04
C LEU A 5 9.82 -67.45 7.94
N ILE A 6 8.88 -68.21 7.36
CA ILE A 6 7.83 -68.91 8.13
C ILE A 6 8.43 -70.01 9.01
N GLN A 7 9.41 -70.77 8.53
CA GLN A 7 10.13 -71.77 9.33
C GLN A 7 10.94 -71.12 10.46
N ALA A 8 11.65 -70.01 10.19
CA ALA A 8 12.38 -69.26 11.22
C ALA A 8 11.43 -68.68 12.28
N PHE A 9 10.27 -68.17 11.87
CA PHE A 9 9.25 -67.63 12.78
C PHE A 9 8.65 -68.72 13.67
N ARG A 10 8.36 -69.90 13.13
CA ARG A 10 7.87 -71.06 13.91
C ARG A 10 8.86 -71.56 14.96
N ASN A 11 10.16 -71.36 14.74
CA ASN A 11 11.21 -71.77 15.68
C ASN A 11 11.45 -70.75 16.83
N LEU A 12 10.83 -69.58 16.79
CA LEU A 12 10.91 -68.59 17.87
C LEU A 12 9.98 -68.95 19.05
N LYS A 13 10.37 -68.58 20.27
CA LYS A 13 9.48 -68.67 21.44
C LYS A 13 8.24 -67.77 21.22
N MET A 14 7.06 -68.17 21.69
CA MET A 14 5.80 -67.39 21.53
C MET A 14 5.96 -65.90 21.85
N ARG A 15 6.72 -65.54 22.89
CA ARG A 15 7.04 -64.15 23.24
C ARG A 15 7.70 -63.37 22.10
N SER A 16 8.69 -63.98 21.45
CA SER A 16 9.40 -63.36 20.31
C SER A 16 8.53 -63.31 19.05
N GLN A 17 7.62 -64.26 18.87
CA GLN A 17 6.63 -64.24 17.79
C GLN A 17 5.64 -63.08 17.94
N ILE A 18 5.09 -62.88 19.16
CA ILE A 18 4.18 -61.76 19.46
C ILE A 18 4.89 -60.42 19.25
N ILE A 19 6.09 -60.25 19.83
CA ILE A 19 6.88 -59.02 19.67
C ILE A 19 7.19 -58.75 18.19
N SER A 20 7.60 -59.76 17.43
CA SER A 20 7.93 -59.59 16.01
C SER A 20 6.71 -59.27 15.14
N LEU A 21 5.53 -59.77 15.50
CA LEU A 21 4.28 -59.47 14.82
C LEU A 21 3.82 -58.04 15.15
N ASP A 22 3.94 -57.61 16.40
CA ASP A 22 3.65 -56.24 16.82
C ASP A 22 4.59 -55.22 16.14
N ILE A 23 5.88 -55.54 15.95
CA ILE A 23 6.83 -54.70 15.19
C ILE A 23 6.38 -54.55 13.74
N MET A 24 5.96 -55.65 13.09
CA MET A 24 5.48 -55.62 11.71
C MET A 24 4.22 -54.77 11.56
N ILE A 25 3.26 -54.90 12.48
CA ILE A 25 2.04 -54.09 12.49
C ILE A 25 2.39 -52.61 12.71
N LEU A 26 3.25 -52.29 13.67
CA LEU A 26 3.66 -50.93 13.96
C LEU A 26 4.36 -50.28 12.75
N LEU A 27 5.31 -50.98 12.12
CA LEU A 27 5.99 -50.48 10.92
C LEU A 27 5.02 -50.19 9.78
N LEU A 28 4.04 -51.07 9.57
CA LEU A 28 3.03 -50.91 8.53
C LEU A 28 2.12 -49.71 8.84
N VAL A 29 1.64 -49.57 10.07
CA VAL A 29 0.82 -48.43 10.51
C VAL A 29 1.58 -47.11 10.40
N LEU A 30 2.84 -47.06 10.85
CA LEU A 30 3.67 -45.85 10.77
C LEU A 30 3.99 -45.49 9.31
N SER A 31 4.22 -46.48 8.44
CA SER A 31 4.46 -46.24 7.02
C SER A 31 3.23 -45.67 6.32
N ILE A 32 2.05 -46.23 6.59
CA ILE A 32 0.77 -45.73 6.04
C ILE A 32 0.48 -44.32 6.57
N ALA A 33 0.67 -44.09 7.86
CA ALA A 33 0.50 -42.77 8.46
C ALA A 33 1.46 -41.73 7.87
N GLY A 34 2.74 -42.10 7.67
CA GLY A 34 3.73 -41.23 7.04
C GLY A 34 3.38 -40.87 5.60
N VAL A 35 2.93 -41.85 4.80
CA VAL A 35 2.47 -41.60 3.43
C VAL A 35 1.21 -40.72 3.41
N ALA A 36 0.25 -40.96 4.31
CA ALA A 36 -0.96 -40.16 4.41
C ALA A 36 -0.65 -38.69 4.73
N VAL A 37 0.20 -38.45 5.74
CA VAL A 37 0.67 -37.12 6.11
C VAL A 37 1.38 -36.44 4.93
N TYR A 38 2.29 -37.15 4.25
CA TYR A 38 2.99 -36.59 3.08
C TYR A 38 2.03 -36.17 1.96
N VAL A 39 1.04 -37.00 1.64
CA VAL A 39 0.04 -36.70 0.60
C VAL A 39 -0.83 -35.51 1.00
N GLU A 40 -1.29 -35.46 2.24
CA GLU A 40 -2.12 -34.37 2.76
C GLU A 40 -1.39 -33.02 2.65
N ILE A 41 -0.10 -32.98 2.98
CA ILE A 41 0.74 -31.78 2.85
C ILE A 41 0.86 -31.33 1.40
N LYS A 42 1.12 -32.26 0.47
CA LYS A 42 1.25 -31.92 -0.95
C LYS A 42 -0.05 -31.36 -1.53
N ILE A 43 -1.19 -31.92 -1.12
CA ILE A 43 -2.52 -31.41 -1.51
C ILE A 43 -2.77 -30.03 -0.88
N PHE A 44 -2.55 -29.88 0.42
CA PHE A 44 -2.74 -28.62 1.13
C PHE A 44 -1.88 -27.50 0.52
N TYR A 45 -0.62 -27.80 0.21
CA TYR A 45 0.29 -26.86 -0.45
C TYR A 45 -0.23 -26.46 -1.83
N TYR A 46 -0.56 -27.42 -2.68
CA TYR A 46 -1.07 -27.13 -4.03
C TYR A 46 -2.34 -26.26 -3.99
N ILE A 47 -3.25 -26.54 -3.07
CA ILE A 47 -4.47 -25.72 -2.88
C ILE A 47 -4.10 -24.31 -2.37
N SER A 48 -3.20 -24.22 -1.39
CA SER A 48 -2.80 -22.96 -0.77
C SER A 48 -2.06 -22.05 -1.74
N GLU A 49 -1.13 -22.59 -2.51
CA GLU A 49 -0.39 -21.88 -3.55
C GLU A 49 -1.34 -21.31 -4.61
N ARG A 50 -2.26 -22.14 -5.10
CA ARG A 50 -3.23 -21.70 -6.12
C ARG A 50 -4.24 -20.68 -5.57
N SER A 51 -4.68 -20.87 -4.33
CA SER A 51 -5.55 -19.90 -3.63
C SER A 51 -4.85 -18.57 -3.43
N LEU A 52 -3.57 -18.59 -3.05
CA LEU A 52 -2.75 -17.40 -2.89
C LEU A 52 -2.56 -16.69 -4.23
N GLN A 53 -2.13 -17.39 -5.28
CA GLN A 53 -1.94 -16.78 -6.60
C GLN A 53 -3.22 -16.09 -7.10
N ASN A 54 -4.37 -16.74 -6.95
CA ASN A 54 -5.65 -16.14 -7.28
C ASN A 54 -5.95 -14.91 -6.40
N THR A 55 -5.69 -14.99 -5.10
CA THR A 55 -5.91 -13.88 -4.16
C THR A 55 -5.00 -12.69 -4.48
N LEU A 56 -3.72 -12.94 -4.80
CA LEU A 56 -2.76 -11.92 -5.20
C LEU A 56 -3.19 -11.22 -6.49
N VAL A 57 -3.61 -11.98 -7.50
CA VAL A 57 -4.13 -11.43 -8.77
C VAL A 57 -5.38 -10.58 -8.52
N ILE A 58 -6.36 -11.10 -7.77
CA ILE A 58 -7.60 -10.36 -7.48
C ILE A 58 -7.31 -9.11 -6.65
N SER A 59 -6.42 -9.21 -5.66
CA SER A 59 -6.02 -8.07 -4.82
C SER A 59 -5.30 -6.99 -5.64
N ASP A 60 -4.37 -7.39 -6.52
CA ASP A 60 -3.64 -6.46 -7.40
C ASP A 60 -4.59 -5.74 -8.35
N ILE A 61 -5.51 -6.47 -8.99
CA ILE A 61 -6.54 -5.87 -9.86
C ILE A 61 -7.43 -4.90 -9.09
N LYS A 62 -7.88 -5.27 -7.88
CA LYS A 62 -8.69 -4.39 -7.03
C LYS A 62 -7.92 -3.14 -6.59
N GLN A 63 -6.65 -3.28 -6.22
CA GLN A 63 -5.80 -2.17 -5.83
C GLN A 63 -5.57 -1.22 -7.00
N ILE A 64 -5.20 -1.73 -8.18
CA ILE A 64 -5.04 -0.93 -9.40
C ILE A 64 -6.36 -0.22 -9.75
N SER A 65 -7.49 -0.93 -9.66
CA SER A 65 -8.81 -0.36 -9.91
C SER A 65 -9.12 0.81 -8.98
N LEU A 66 -8.98 0.59 -7.66
CA LEU A 66 -9.23 1.59 -6.63
C LEU A 66 -8.30 2.80 -6.79
N THR A 67 -7.00 2.56 -6.94
CA THR A 67 -6.01 3.63 -7.14
C THR A 67 -6.32 4.43 -8.39
N THR A 68 -6.67 3.77 -9.50
CA THR A 68 -7.03 4.46 -10.75
C THR A 68 -8.26 5.33 -10.56
N HIS A 69 -9.26 4.84 -9.85
CA HIS A 69 -10.47 5.59 -9.55
C HIS A 69 -10.17 6.82 -8.68
N LEU A 70 -9.42 6.65 -7.59
CA LEU A 70 -9.04 7.73 -6.69
C LEU A 70 -8.21 8.79 -7.43
N MET A 71 -7.25 8.38 -8.26
CA MET A 71 -6.45 9.31 -9.07
C MET A 71 -7.29 10.03 -10.11
N LYS A 72 -8.22 9.33 -10.78
CA LYS A 72 -9.15 9.95 -11.72
C LYS A 72 -10.00 11.01 -11.02
N HIS A 73 -10.59 10.67 -9.88
CA HIS A 73 -11.40 11.60 -9.11
C HIS A 73 -10.58 12.80 -8.65
N TYR A 74 -9.37 12.57 -8.14
CA TYR A 74 -8.45 13.62 -7.71
C TYR A 74 -8.11 14.60 -8.84
N ILE A 75 -7.74 14.08 -10.03
CA ILE A 75 -7.44 14.92 -11.21
C ILE A 75 -8.67 15.74 -11.61
N LEU A 76 -9.85 15.11 -11.68
CA LEU A 76 -11.09 15.80 -12.05
C LEU A 76 -11.47 16.90 -11.05
N GLU A 77 -11.34 16.65 -9.75
CA GLU A 77 -11.61 17.66 -8.73
C GLU A 77 -10.58 18.80 -8.78
N LYS A 78 -9.29 18.51 -9.00
CA LYS A 78 -8.25 19.53 -9.22
C LYS A 78 -8.60 20.44 -10.41
N HIS A 79 -9.07 19.86 -11.52
CA HIS A 79 -9.50 20.63 -12.69
C HIS A 79 -10.74 21.47 -12.39
N LYS A 80 -11.73 20.89 -11.72
CA LYS A 80 -12.97 21.58 -11.33
C LYS A 80 -12.69 22.77 -10.41
N ILE A 81 -11.83 22.62 -9.41
CA ILE A 81 -11.39 23.72 -8.54
C ILE A 81 -10.72 24.82 -9.36
N SER A 82 -9.86 24.44 -10.31
CA SER A 82 -9.18 25.39 -11.18
C SER A 82 -10.16 26.15 -12.09
N ILE A 83 -11.15 25.47 -12.67
CA ILE A 83 -12.20 26.10 -13.48
C ILE A 83 -13.04 27.06 -12.62
N GLN A 84 -13.44 26.65 -11.42
CA GLN A 84 -14.18 27.51 -10.49
C GLN A 84 -13.39 28.76 -10.14
N LEU A 85 -12.09 28.62 -9.84
CA LEU A 85 -11.21 29.77 -9.61
C LEU A 85 -11.17 30.69 -10.83
N ALA A 86 -11.02 30.13 -12.04
CA ALA A 86 -11.02 30.92 -13.27
C ALA A 86 -12.34 31.69 -13.43
N ASP A 87 -13.48 31.02 -13.21
CA ASP A 87 -14.82 31.61 -13.30
C ASP A 87 -15.01 32.75 -12.29
N HIS A 88 -14.50 32.60 -11.07
CA HIS A 88 -14.55 33.64 -10.04
C HIS A 88 -13.70 34.85 -10.43
N ILE A 89 -12.49 34.63 -10.95
CA ILE A 89 -11.60 35.70 -11.43
C ILE A 89 -12.24 36.43 -12.62
N SER A 90 -12.78 35.67 -13.58
CA SER A 90 -13.49 36.22 -14.74
C SER A 90 -14.70 37.07 -14.30
N SER A 91 -15.51 36.55 -13.38
CA SER A 91 -16.67 37.25 -12.82
C SER A 91 -16.27 38.50 -12.05
N PHE A 92 -15.16 38.45 -11.30
CA PHE A 92 -14.58 39.59 -10.60
C PHE A 92 -14.16 40.69 -11.59
N LEU A 93 -13.44 40.33 -12.66
CA LEU A 93 -13.00 41.31 -13.67
C LEU A 93 -14.18 41.91 -14.43
N TYR A 94 -15.21 41.11 -14.73
CA TYR A 94 -16.45 41.60 -15.34
C TYR A 94 -17.22 42.54 -14.40
N TYR A 95 -17.26 42.26 -13.09
CA TYR A 95 -17.84 43.16 -12.11
C TYR A 95 -17.03 44.46 -11.99
N TYR A 96 -15.70 44.36 -11.93
CA TYR A 96 -14.81 45.51 -11.92
C TYR A 96 -15.05 46.42 -13.13
N ALA A 97 -15.23 45.85 -14.33
CA ALA A 97 -15.53 46.61 -15.54
C ALA A 97 -16.79 47.48 -15.44
N LYS A 98 -17.75 47.12 -14.58
CA LYS A 98 -18.97 47.91 -14.33
C LYS A 98 -18.78 49.03 -13.31
N ILE A 99 -17.88 48.86 -12.35
CA ILE A 99 -17.66 49.82 -11.25
C ILE A 99 -16.38 50.65 -11.41
N GLN A 100 -15.64 50.49 -12.51
CA GLN A 100 -14.34 51.11 -12.73
C GLN A 100 -14.30 52.63 -12.55
N SER A 101 -15.42 53.34 -12.78
CA SER A 101 -15.53 54.79 -12.58
C SER A 101 -15.49 55.22 -11.11
N GLU A 102 -15.78 54.30 -10.18
CA GLU A 102 -15.90 54.56 -8.74
C GLU A 102 -14.62 54.20 -7.99
N VAL A 103 -13.81 53.29 -8.55
CA VAL A 103 -12.58 52.80 -7.92
C VAL A 103 -11.40 53.69 -8.29
N ARG A 104 -10.78 54.33 -7.29
CA ARG A 104 -9.54 55.11 -7.45
C ARG A 104 -8.42 54.46 -6.69
N PHE A 105 -7.29 54.28 -7.36
CA PHE A 105 -6.13 53.65 -6.75
C PHE A 105 -5.00 54.64 -6.50
N LYS A 106 -4.34 54.53 -5.34
CA LYS A 106 -3.27 55.45 -4.90
C LYS A 106 -1.86 55.03 -5.34
N ASN A 107 -1.53 53.74 -5.31
CA ASN A 107 -0.16 53.24 -5.55
C ASN A 107 -0.07 52.39 -6.82
N PRO A 108 0.84 52.68 -7.78
CA PRO A 108 0.92 51.95 -9.04
C PRO A 108 1.06 50.44 -8.84
N PHE A 109 0.63 49.67 -9.83
CA PHE A 109 0.81 48.21 -9.83
C PHE A 109 2.28 47.89 -10.07
N ASP A 110 2.81 46.83 -9.47
CA ASP A 110 4.23 46.50 -9.57
C ASP A 110 4.55 45.85 -10.92
N SER A 111 5.64 46.29 -11.57
CA SER A 111 6.16 45.61 -12.76
C SER A 111 6.81 44.27 -12.39
N CYS A 112 6.77 43.29 -13.29
CA CYS A 112 7.43 42.01 -13.12
C CYS A 112 8.95 42.15 -13.05
N PHE A 113 9.60 41.23 -12.33
CA PHE A 113 11.04 41.26 -12.10
C PHE A 113 11.81 40.99 -13.40
N SER A 114 13.01 41.57 -13.53
CA SER A 114 13.90 41.19 -14.61
C SER A 114 14.46 39.78 -14.36
N SER A 115 14.87 39.08 -15.42
CA SER A 115 15.48 37.75 -15.28
C SER A 115 16.75 37.78 -14.40
N ASN A 116 17.47 38.90 -14.36
CA ASN A 116 18.66 39.08 -13.52
C ASN A 116 18.33 39.22 -12.03
N ASP A 117 17.20 39.85 -11.69
CA ASP A 117 16.80 40.03 -10.28
C ASP A 117 16.45 38.68 -9.63
N TYR A 118 15.83 37.80 -10.42
CA TYR A 118 15.46 36.45 -9.99
C TYR A 118 16.67 35.56 -9.67
N ILE A 119 17.62 35.45 -10.60
CA ILE A 119 18.81 34.61 -10.41
C ILE A 119 19.59 34.99 -9.14
N ASN A 120 19.53 36.27 -8.77
CA ASN A 120 20.34 36.83 -7.69
C ASN A 120 19.60 36.93 -6.35
N SER A 121 18.31 36.56 -6.24
CA SER A 121 17.57 36.72 -4.98
C SER A 121 16.59 35.59 -4.65
N ILE A 122 16.98 34.77 -3.67
CA ILE A 122 16.12 33.77 -2.99
C ILE A 122 14.86 34.42 -2.40
N TYR A 123 14.90 35.72 -2.10
CA TYR A 123 13.79 36.48 -1.55
C TYR A 123 12.59 36.62 -2.51
N ILE A 124 12.82 36.66 -3.83
CA ILE A 124 11.73 36.83 -4.81
C ILE A 124 10.80 35.62 -4.85
N GLU A 125 11.30 34.41 -4.62
CA GLU A 125 10.48 33.19 -4.53
C GLU A 125 9.59 33.17 -3.28
N GLN A 126 9.95 33.93 -2.25
CA GLN A 126 9.25 33.95 -0.95
C GLN A 126 8.14 34.99 -0.89
N VAL A 127 8.10 35.94 -1.84
CA VAL A 127 7.09 37.01 -1.87
C VAL A 127 6.14 36.76 -3.04
N GLN A 128 4.98 36.20 -2.73
CA GLN A 128 3.90 36.05 -3.69
C GLN A 128 3.19 37.39 -3.89
N LYS A 129 3.28 37.95 -5.10
CA LYS A 129 2.58 39.17 -5.51
C LYS A 129 2.26 39.15 -6.99
N MET A 130 1.16 39.79 -7.36
CA MET A 130 0.82 39.96 -8.75
C MET A 130 1.74 41.03 -9.39
N CYS A 131 2.11 40.85 -10.66
CA CYS A 131 2.92 41.82 -11.39
C CYS A 131 2.48 41.95 -12.85
N TYR A 132 2.93 42.99 -13.55
CA TYR A 132 2.67 43.17 -14.99
C TYR A 132 3.92 43.40 -15.82
N SER A 133 3.81 43.13 -17.12
CA SER A 133 4.80 43.36 -18.16
C SER A 133 4.10 43.73 -19.47
N ILE A 134 4.71 44.58 -20.29
CA ILE A 134 4.26 44.89 -21.65
C ILE A 134 5.39 44.50 -22.60
N TYR A 135 5.08 43.68 -23.60
CA TYR A 135 6.04 43.18 -24.57
C TYR A 135 5.94 43.92 -25.89
N GLY A 136 6.78 44.93 -26.02
CA GLY A 136 6.80 45.88 -27.14
C GLY A 136 7.34 47.17 -26.56
N ASN A 137 8.16 47.93 -27.30
CA ASN A 137 8.74 49.18 -26.80
C ASN A 137 7.66 50.28 -26.72
N ILE A 138 6.60 50.04 -25.94
CA ILE A 138 5.44 50.90 -25.73
C ILE A 138 5.37 51.17 -24.24
N GLU A 139 5.29 52.44 -23.86
CA GLU A 139 5.12 52.82 -22.46
C GLU A 139 3.68 52.50 -21.99
N LEU A 140 3.51 52.30 -20.68
CA LEU A 140 2.21 51.91 -20.11
C LEU A 140 1.10 52.94 -20.42
N GLU A 141 1.43 54.23 -20.39
CA GLU A 141 0.48 55.30 -20.68
C GLU A 141 0.04 55.27 -22.16
N ASP A 142 0.98 55.04 -23.07
CA ASP A 142 0.69 54.86 -24.49
C ASP A 142 -0.19 53.64 -24.73
N ALA A 143 0.08 52.52 -24.03
CA ALA A 143 -0.74 51.31 -24.12
C ALA A 143 -2.20 51.57 -23.71
N PHE A 144 -2.44 52.38 -22.67
CA PHE A 144 -3.80 52.73 -22.25
C PHE A 144 -4.54 53.59 -23.28
N THR A 145 -3.84 54.52 -23.94
CA THR A 145 -4.46 55.36 -24.97
C THR A 145 -4.78 54.57 -26.24
N GLN A 146 -3.91 53.62 -26.63
CA GLN A 146 -4.13 52.78 -27.80
C GLN A 146 -5.26 51.76 -27.58
N ASN A 147 -5.36 51.19 -26.37
CA ASN A 147 -6.40 50.23 -26.05
C ASN A 147 -6.91 50.37 -24.59
N PRO A 148 -8.11 50.93 -24.39
CA PRO A 148 -8.73 51.06 -23.06
C PRO A 148 -8.92 49.73 -22.31
N SER A 149 -9.02 48.59 -23.03
CA SER A 149 -9.13 47.27 -22.42
C SER A 149 -7.89 46.91 -21.60
N ILE A 150 -6.71 47.43 -21.97
CA ILE A 150 -5.47 47.21 -21.21
C ILE A 150 -5.52 47.95 -19.88
N GLN A 151 -6.05 49.17 -19.88
CA GLN A 151 -6.26 49.93 -18.64
C GLN A 151 -7.24 49.21 -17.71
N LEU A 152 -8.31 48.64 -18.27
CA LEU A 152 -9.28 47.83 -17.54
C LEU A 152 -8.62 46.58 -16.93
N LEU A 153 -7.84 45.82 -17.72
CA LEU A 153 -7.10 44.66 -17.22
C LEU A 153 -6.12 45.08 -16.12
N TYR A 154 -5.23 46.04 -16.39
CA TYR A 154 -4.22 46.53 -15.44
C TYR A 154 -4.81 46.91 -14.08
N ASN A 155 -5.88 47.71 -14.08
CA ASN A 155 -6.50 48.13 -12.83
C ASN A 155 -7.31 47.00 -12.17
N GLY A 156 -7.90 46.11 -12.94
CA GLY A 156 -8.57 44.92 -12.42
C GLY A 156 -7.59 43.99 -11.70
N LEU A 157 -6.41 43.75 -12.28
CA LEU A 157 -5.34 42.97 -11.65
C LEU A 157 -4.84 43.65 -10.37
N ARG A 158 -4.66 44.97 -10.40
CA ARG A 158 -4.26 45.76 -9.23
C ARG A 158 -5.27 45.66 -8.08
N LEU A 159 -6.57 45.60 -8.39
CA LEU A 159 -7.59 45.35 -7.37
C LEU A 159 -7.53 43.90 -6.87
N LEU A 160 -7.36 42.94 -7.78
CA LEU A 160 -7.26 41.52 -7.45
C LEU A 160 -6.06 41.20 -6.55
N ASP A 161 -4.92 41.87 -6.76
CA ASP A 161 -3.71 41.72 -5.95
C ASP A 161 -3.94 42.00 -4.46
N GLN A 162 -4.87 42.89 -4.12
CA GLN A 162 -5.28 43.14 -2.73
C GLN A 162 -5.93 41.92 -2.06
N PHE A 163 -6.43 40.98 -2.87
CA PHE A 163 -7.02 39.70 -2.44
C PHE A 163 -6.08 38.51 -2.71
N GLY A 164 -4.82 38.76 -3.07
CA GLY A 164 -3.86 37.74 -3.50
C GLY A 164 -3.61 36.60 -2.50
N LEU A 165 -3.88 36.81 -1.20
CA LEU A 165 -3.79 35.77 -0.17
C LEU A 165 -4.82 34.63 -0.34
N GLU A 166 -5.95 34.87 -1.02
CA GLU A 166 -7.02 33.87 -1.21
C GLU A 166 -6.81 32.96 -2.42
N LEU A 167 -5.94 33.35 -3.37
CA LEU A 167 -5.61 32.55 -4.56
C LEU A 167 -4.67 31.37 -4.25
N ASN A 168 -3.96 31.43 -3.11
CA ASN A 168 -2.83 30.56 -2.79
C ASN A 168 -3.18 29.23 -2.07
N LYS A 169 -4.29 28.58 -2.43
CA LYS A 169 -4.62 27.26 -1.86
C LYS A 169 -4.41 26.16 -2.89
N PHE A 170 -3.13 25.80 -3.03
CA PHE A 170 -2.63 24.55 -3.62
C PHE A 170 -2.70 24.42 -5.15
N TYR A 171 -3.56 25.15 -5.87
CA TYR A 171 -3.62 25.16 -7.34
C TYR A 171 -4.18 26.49 -7.85
N PRO A 172 -3.73 27.04 -9.00
CA PRO A 172 -2.69 26.60 -9.94
C PRO A 172 -1.27 27.04 -9.56
N ASP A 173 -0.25 26.52 -10.25
CA ASP A 173 1.15 26.93 -10.04
C ASP A 173 1.38 28.39 -10.45
N PHE A 174 0.65 28.83 -11.47
CA PHE A 174 0.79 30.16 -12.04
C PHE A 174 -0.50 30.62 -12.73
N ILE A 175 -0.81 31.90 -12.55
CA ILE A 175 -1.94 32.57 -13.19
C ILE A 175 -1.37 33.66 -14.11
N GLN A 176 -1.85 33.69 -15.35
CA GLN A 176 -1.42 34.63 -16.38
C GLN A 176 -2.64 35.32 -17.00
N PHE A 177 -2.57 36.63 -17.16
CA PHE A 177 -3.59 37.47 -17.75
C PHE A 177 -2.99 38.18 -18.94
N VAL A 178 -3.58 38.03 -20.11
CA VAL A 178 -3.04 38.63 -21.33
C VAL A 178 -4.13 39.38 -22.07
N ASP A 179 -3.75 40.45 -22.76
CA ASP A 179 -4.65 41.07 -23.73
C ASP A 179 -4.70 40.26 -25.02
N ILE A 180 -5.65 40.61 -25.88
CA ILE A 180 -5.82 39.99 -27.20
C ILE A 180 -5.26 40.84 -28.34
N THR A 181 -4.56 41.94 -28.04
CA THR A 181 -4.08 42.91 -29.03
C THR A 181 -2.58 42.82 -29.26
N ASP A 182 -2.06 43.62 -30.18
CA ASP A 182 -0.64 43.62 -30.54
C ASP A 182 0.27 44.27 -29.48
N ILE A 183 -0.31 44.78 -28.39
CA ILE A 183 0.40 45.46 -27.31
C ILE A 183 1.09 44.45 -26.38
N ASN A 184 0.61 43.20 -26.32
CA ASN A 184 1.17 42.11 -25.51
C ASN A 184 1.34 42.47 -24.02
N PHE A 185 0.28 43.02 -23.44
CA PHE A 185 0.12 43.12 -22.00
C PHE A 185 0.09 41.73 -21.35
N ASN A 186 0.79 41.60 -20.23
CA ASN A 186 0.94 40.33 -19.54
C ASN A 186 1.02 40.55 -18.02
N GLY A 187 -0.02 40.16 -17.30
CA GLY A 187 -0.09 40.12 -15.85
C GLY A 187 0.12 38.71 -15.29
N LEU A 188 0.88 38.56 -14.21
CA LEU A 188 1.33 37.27 -13.68
C LEU A 188 1.17 37.18 -12.16
N TYR A 189 0.88 35.99 -11.65
CA TYR A 189 0.81 35.64 -10.21
C TYR A 189 1.25 34.17 -10.01
N PRO A 190 1.92 33.79 -8.90
CA PRO A 190 2.31 34.62 -7.74
C PRO A 190 3.62 35.37 -7.91
N PHE A 191 4.36 35.16 -9.00
CA PHE A 191 5.53 35.94 -9.36
C PHE A 191 5.72 35.82 -10.87
N GLY A 192 6.28 36.85 -11.50
CA GLY A 192 6.47 36.86 -12.95
C GLY A 192 7.82 37.44 -13.35
N PHE A 193 8.36 36.89 -14.44
CA PHE A 193 9.60 37.36 -15.04
C PHE A 193 9.29 38.11 -16.33
N TYR A 194 9.90 39.27 -16.48
CA TYR A 194 10.02 39.89 -17.79
C TYR A 194 11.03 39.08 -18.61
N ILE A 195 10.56 38.47 -19.70
CA ILE A 195 11.39 37.72 -20.64
C ILE A 195 11.59 38.57 -21.89
N PRO A 196 12.82 39.04 -22.18
CA PRO A 196 13.09 39.80 -23.39
C PRO A 196 12.68 39.01 -24.64
N ASN A 197 12.04 39.67 -25.61
CA ASN A 197 11.55 39.07 -26.86
C ASN A 197 10.45 38.00 -26.69
N TYR A 198 9.79 37.94 -25.53
CA TYR A 198 8.64 37.06 -25.35
C TYR A 198 7.44 37.60 -26.15
N ASN A 199 7.03 36.86 -27.19
CA ASN A 199 5.81 37.16 -27.94
C ASN A 199 4.69 36.21 -27.51
N LEU A 200 3.58 36.78 -27.04
CA LEU A 200 2.39 36.07 -26.60
C LEU A 200 1.65 35.37 -27.75
N GLN A 201 1.57 36.04 -28.90
CA GLN A 201 0.79 35.59 -30.05
C GLN A 201 1.34 34.31 -30.69
N ASN A 202 2.62 34.00 -30.48
CA ASN A 202 3.27 32.78 -30.97
C ASN A 202 3.11 31.58 -30.02
N ARG A 203 2.45 31.76 -28.86
CA ARG A 203 2.36 30.70 -27.86
C ARG A 203 1.25 29.71 -28.22
N PRO A 204 1.52 28.39 -28.17
CA PRO A 204 0.53 27.37 -28.55
C PRO A 204 -0.81 27.54 -27.83
N TRP A 205 -0.78 27.78 -26.51
CA TRP A 205 -1.98 27.98 -25.71
C TRP A 205 -2.80 29.20 -26.13
N TYR A 206 -2.14 30.28 -26.58
CA TYR A 206 -2.79 31.52 -26.98
C TYR A 206 -3.49 31.33 -28.34
N VAL A 207 -2.76 30.78 -29.30
CA VAL A 207 -3.29 30.45 -30.63
C VAL A 207 -4.45 29.45 -30.53
N GLU A 208 -4.28 28.42 -29.71
CA GLU A 208 -5.30 27.39 -29.48
C GLU A 208 -6.57 27.97 -28.86
N HIS A 209 -6.45 28.85 -27.84
CA HIS A 209 -7.59 29.52 -27.24
C HIS A 209 -8.35 30.35 -28.27
N LEU A 210 -7.67 31.22 -29.02
CA LEU A 210 -8.32 32.06 -30.03
C LEU A 210 -9.06 31.24 -31.10
N GLN A 211 -8.46 30.13 -31.56
CA GLN A 211 -9.10 29.23 -32.52
C GLN A 211 -10.33 28.56 -31.93
N LYS A 212 -10.25 28.06 -30.69
CA LYS A 212 -11.37 27.40 -30.01
C LYS A 212 -12.51 28.37 -29.71
N THR A 213 -12.23 29.59 -29.26
CA THR A 213 -13.26 30.62 -29.06
C THR A 213 -14.01 30.95 -30.35
N GLN A 214 -13.34 30.92 -31.51
CA GLN A 214 -13.99 31.12 -32.80
C GLN A 214 -14.87 29.94 -33.23
N MET A 215 -14.43 28.71 -32.97
CA MET A 215 -15.19 27.49 -33.32
C MET A 215 -16.36 27.23 -32.35
N GLU A 216 -16.18 27.55 -31.08
CA GLU A 216 -17.10 27.23 -29.99
C GLU A 216 -17.42 28.49 -29.15
N PRO A 217 -18.13 29.49 -29.71
CA PRO A 217 -18.32 30.80 -29.08
C PRO A 217 -19.13 30.78 -27.78
N ASN A 218 -19.80 29.66 -27.48
CA ASN A 218 -20.58 29.47 -26.25
C ASN A 218 -19.75 28.85 -25.12
N GLN A 219 -18.52 28.37 -25.40
CA GLN A 219 -17.61 27.90 -24.37
C GLN A 219 -16.72 29.04 -23.90
N PHE A 220 -16.59 29.16 -22.58
CA PHE A 220 -15.82 30.23 -21.95
C PHE A 220 -14.43 29.79 -21.50
N TYR A 221 -14.21 28.48 -21.34
CA TYR A 221 -12.93 27.93 -20.93
C TYR A 221 -12.50 26.77 -21.85
N PHE A 222 -11.19 26.60 -22.00
CA PHE A 222 -10.59 25.56 -22.82
C PHE A 222 -9.35 24.98 -22.15
N PHE A 223 -9.18 23.67 -22.26
CA PHE A 223 -7.92 23.00 -21.94
C PHE A 223 -6.97 23.11 -23.13
N THR A 224 -5.70 23.33 -22.85
CA THR A 224 -4.63 23.27 -23.86
C THR A 224 -4.05 21.88 -23.93
N ASP A 225 -3.41 21.56 -25.04
CA ASP A 225 -2.50 20.42 -25.07
C ASP A 225 -1.37 20.59 -24.04
N VAL A 226 -0.76 19.45 -23.66
CA VAL A 226 0.44 19.44 -22.82
C VAL A 226 1.63 20.05 -23.57
N TYR A 227 2.34 20.97 -22.94
CA TYR A 227 3.53 21.63 -23.46
C TYR A 227 4.64 21.71 -22.40
N LYS A 228 5.89 21.86 -22.86
CA LYS A 228 7.06 22.02 -22.00
C LYS A 228 7.26 23.49 -21.64
N MET A 229 7.50 23.80 -20.37
CA MET A 229 7.81 25.17 -19.97
C MET A 229 9.16 25.61 -20.55
N ILE A 230 9.22 26.85 -21.05
CA ILE A 230 10.38 27.38 -21.77
C ILE A 230 11.40 28.01 -20.80
N VAL A 231 10.96 28.44 -19.62
CA VAL A 231 11.79 29.15 -18.63
C VAL A 231 11.53 28.55 -17.25
N GLY A 232 12.58 28.26 -16.48
CA GLY A 232 12.47 27.68 -15.14
C GLY A 232 12.85 26.20 -15.10
N ASP A 233 11.95 25.37 -14.56
CA ASP A 233 12.20 23.95 -14.27
C ASP A 233 12.13 23.01 -15.50
N PHE A 234 11.73 23.55 -16.66
CA PHE A 234 11.55 22.81 -17.91
C PHE A 234 10.60 21.60 -17.78
N ASN A 235 9.66 21.63 -16.84
CA ASN A 235 8.67 20.56 -16.66
C ASN A 235 7.54 20.63 -17.71
N TYR A 236 6.72 19.57 -17.75
CA TYR A 236 5.51 19.54 -18.57
C TYR A 236 4.33 20.15 -17.82
N TYR A 237 3.61 21.00 -18.53
CA TYR A 237 2.42 21.68 -18.04
C TYR A 237 1.30 21.54 -19.06
N PHE A 238 0.07 21.69 -18.59
CA PHE A 238 -1.05 22.07 -19.43
C PHE A 238 -1.69 23.32 -18.83
N SER A 239 -2.65 23.89 -19.53
CA SER A 239 -3.33 25.08 -19.04
C SER A 239 -4.82 25.01 -19.26
N ILE A 240 -5.53 25.61 -18.31
CA ILE A 240 -6.94 25.95 -18.45
C ILE A 240 -6.97 27.43 -18.78
N THR A 241 -7.51 27.76 -19.93
CA THR A 241 -7.63 29.13 -20.42
C THR A 241 -9.08 29.55 -20.39
N GLN A 242 -9.36 30.81 -20.05
CA GLN A 242 -10.70 31.38 -19.98
C GLN A 242 -10.75 32.75 -20.63
N SER A 243 -11.80 32.99 -21.40
CA SER A 243 -12.03 34.27 -22.06
C SER A 243 -12.51 35.31 -21.03
N LEU A 244 -11.90 36.50 -21.07
CA LEU A 244 -12.27 37.65 -20.24
C LEU A 244 -13.07 38.65 -21.06
N PHE A 245 -14.12 39.22 -20.47
CA PHE A 245 -15.04 40.12 -21.15
C PHE A 245 -15.21 41.45 -20.41
N ASP A 246 -15.41 42.52 -21.17
CA ASP A 246 -15.79 43.82 -20.63
C ASP A 246 -17.29 43.90 -20.28
N GLN A 247 -17.73 45.07 -19.80
CA GLN A 247 -19.13 45.35 -19.51
C GLN A 247 -20.08 45.21 -20.71
N ASN A 248 -19.57 45.35 -21.94
CA ASN A 248 -20.31 45.21 -23.20
C ASN A 248 -20.25 43.79 -23.75
N LYS A 249 -19.67 42.83 -23.01
CA LYS A 249 -19.39 41.46 -23.44
C LYS A 249 -18.43 41.36 -24.64
N GLN A 250 -17.60 42.38 -24.85
CA GLN A 250 -16.48 42.29 -25.78
C GLN A 250 -15.36 41.48 -25.14
N PHE A 251 -14.78 40.57 -25.93
CA PHE A 251 -13.63 39.78 -25.52
C PHE A 251 -12.40 40.70 -25.42
N ILE A 252 -11.78 40.78 -24.25
CA ILE A 252 -10.70 41.75 -23.96
C ILE A 252 -9.36 41.11 -23.62
N GLY A 253 -9.36 39.83 -23.24
CA GLY A 253 -8.15 39.17 -22.79
C GLY A 253 -8.38 37.71 -22.43
N ILE A 254 -7.30 37.01 -22.13
CA ILE A 254 -7.30 35.59 -21.77
C ILE A 254 -6.72 35.45 -20.36
N LEU A 255 -7.48 34.80 -19.48
CA LEU A 255 -6.98 34.24 -18.23
C LEU A 255 -6.42 32.85 -18.52
N LYS A 256 -5.23 32.56 -18.04
CA LYS A 256 -4.58 31.26 -18.14
C LYS A 256 -4.18 30.80 -16.74
N LEU A 257 -4.65 29.62 -16.37
CA LEU A 257 -4.19 28.87 -15.22
C LEU A 257 -3.25 27.77 -15.70
N MET A 258 -2.00 27.80 -15.25
CA MET A 258 -1.00 26.80 -15.60
C MET A 258 -0.93 25.73 -14.52
N LEU A 259 -1.02 24.47 -14.93
CA LEU A 259 -1.06 23.32 -14.03
C LEU A 259 0.07 22.37 -14.36
N SER A 260 0.93 22.11 -13.37
CA SER A 260 1.98 21.11 -13.41
C SER A 260 1.36 19.73 -13.49
N ILE A 261 1.97 18.91 -14.33
CA ILE A 261 1.65 17.50 -14.47
C ILE A 261 2.37 16.68 -13.39
N ASP A 262 3.54 17.12 -12.94
CA ASP A 262 4.24 16.54 -11.78
C ASP A 262 3.56 17.08 -10.51
N ASP A 263 2.81 16.21 -9.81
CA ASP A 263 2.11 16.54 -8.58
C ASP A 263 2.69 15.71 -7.43
N LEU A 264 3.05 16.37 -6.32
CA LEU A 264 3.61 15.70 -5.15
C LEU A 264 2.68 14.63 -4.58
N ASN A 265 1.37 14.74 -4.80
CA ASN A 265 0.41 13.74 -4.36
C ASN A 265 0.52 12.42 -5.13
N PHE A 266 1.04 12.43 -6.37
CA PHE A 266 1.31 11.21 -7.11
C PHE A 266 2.43 10.40 -6.47
N ASN A 267 3.48 11.08 -5.97
CA ASN A 267 4.62 10.43 -5.28
C ASN A 267 4.23 9.65 -4.00
N ASN A 268 3.06 9.94 -3.42
CA ASN A 268 2.56 9.23 -2.24
C ASN A 268 1.82 7.93 -2.59
N VAL A 269 1.59 7.67 -3.87
CA VAL A 269 0.84 6.51 -4.33
C VAL A 269 1.79 5.33 -4.54
N LYS A 270 1.58 4.26 -3.78
CA LYS A 270 2.36 3.02 -3.90
C LYS A 270 1.95 2.19 -5.12
N SER A 271 1.98 2.76 -6.31
CA SER A 271 1.64 2.10 -7.58
C SER A 271 2.45 2.71 -8.72
N ASN A 272 2.70 1.96 -9.79
CA ASN A 272 3.36 2.54 -10.95
C ASN A 272 2.36 3.41 -11.71
N ILE A 273 2.65 4.70 -11.85
CA ILE A 273 1.78 5.69 -12.50
C ILE A 273 2.49 6.24 -13.73
N MET A 274 1.75 6.32 -14.83
CA MET A 274 2.22 6.98 -16.05
C MET A 274 1.11 7.86 -16.62
N LEU A 275 1.43 9.10 -16.96
CA LEU A 275 0.56 9.98 -17.74
C LEU A 275 1.14 10.12 -19.15
N ILE A 276 0.26 10.03 -20.15
CA ILE A 276 0.66 10.00 -21.56
C ILE A 276 -0.21 10.94 -22.37
N ASN A 277 0.40 11.80 -23.18
CA ASN A 277 -0.37 12.69 -24.06
C ASN A 277 -0.91 11.97 -25.31
N LYS A 278 -1.70 12.67 -26.12
CA LYS A 278 -2.26 12.15 -27.39
C LYS A 278 -1.23 11.63 -28.41
N TYR A 279 0.04 12.02 -28.30
CA TYR A 279 1.11 11.57 -29.18
C TYR A 279 1.84 10.32 -28.66
N GLY A 280 1.42 9.78 -27.51
CA GLY A 280 2.07 8.64 -26.86
C GLY A 280 3.34 9.03 -26.09
N GLN A 281 3.59 10.33 -25.87
CA GLN A 281 4.73 10.80 -25.07
C GLN A 281 4.41 10.68 -23.59
N VAL A 282 5.37 10.19 -22.83
CA VAL A 282 5.26 10.09 -21.38
C VAL A 282 5.53 11.47 -20.77
N ILE A 283 4.52 12.04 -20.14
CA ILE A 283 4.53 13.38 -19.55
C ILE A 283 4.71 13.34 -18.02
N TYR A 284 4.35 12.22 -17.40
CA TYR A 284 4.66 11.88 -16.01
C TYR A 284 4.99 10.40 -15.93
N ASN A 285 5.99 10.06 -15.12
CA ASN A 285 6.39 8.68 -14.92
C ASN A 285 6.90 8.46 -13.51
N GLU A 286 6.21 7.58 -12.80
CA GLU A 286 6.59 7.11 -11.48
C GLU A 286 6.66 5.59 -11.51
N MET A 287 7.81 5.09 -11.95
CA MET A 287 8.12 3.67 -12.02
C MET A 287 9.13 3.32 -10.94
N GLU A 288 8.91 2.21 -10.23
CA GLU A 288 9.72 1.78 -9.08
C GLU A 288 11.24 1.65 -9.31
N MET A 289 11.73 1.66 -10.55
CA MET A 289 13.14 1.41 -10.85
C MET A 289 13.79 2.43 -11.79
N GLN A 290 13.21 3.64 -11.94
CA GLN A 290 13.74 4.61 -12.91
C GLN A 290 14.14 5.94 -12.31
N GLN A 291 15.46 6.16 -12.25
CA GLN A 291 16.07 7.47 -12.46
C GLN A 291 16.25 7.69 -13.97
N ILE A 292 15.14 7.80 -14.73
CA ILE A 292 15.27 8.32 -16.10
C ILE A 292 15.65 9.78 -15.96
N ASN A 293 16.64 10.20 -16.75
CA ASN A 293 16.96 11.60 -16.91
C ASN A 293 15.71 12.33 -17.47
N LYS A 294 14.93 13.00 -16.60
CA LYS A 294 13.64 13.68 -16.89
C LYS A 294 13.71 14.70 -18.03
N THR A 295 14.92 15.01 -18.51
CA THR A 295 15.19 16.03 -19.53
C THR A 295 14.80 15.62 -20.95
N GLN A 296 14.77 14.32 -21.26
CA GLN A 296 14.50 13.80 -22.61
C GLN A 296 13.03 13.37 -22.79
N VAL A 297 12.45 13.69 -23.96
CA VAL A 297 11.12 13.22 -24.34
C VAL A 297 11.22 11.72 -24.68
N TYR A 298 10.43 10.88 -24.02
CA TYR A 298 10.30 9.46 -24.38
C TYR A 298 8.84 9.07 -24.53
N TYR A 299 8.63 7.95 -25.23
CA TYR A 299 7.32 7.47 -25.62
C TYR A 299 6.99 6.17 -24.91
N ILE A 300 5.71 5.92 -24.69
CA ILE A 300 5.24 4.67 -24.05
C ILE A 300 5.65 3.44 -24.85
N TYR A 301 5.78 3.53 -26.17
CA TYR A 301 6.17 2.42 -27.02
C TYR A 301 7.69 2.20 -27.11
N ASN A 302 8.48 2.82 -26.22
CA ASN A 302 9.91 2.53 -26.10
C ASN A 302 10.13 1.34 -25.15
N GLU A 303 10.28 0.15 -25.72
CA GLU A 303 10.45 -1.11 -24.98
C GLU A 303 11.61 -1.10 -23.99
N THR A 304 12.68 -0.34 -24.27
CA THR A 304 13.86 -0.28 -23.39
C THR A 304 13.63 0.57 -22.14
N ILE A 305 12.70 1.52 -22.21
CA ILE A 305 12.41 2.47 -21.14
C ILE A 305 11.16 2.03 -20.37
N THR A 306 10.03 1.89 -21.05
CA THR A 306 8.74 1.60 -20.40
C THR A 306 8.42 0.11 -20.36
N GLY A 307 9.08 -0.69 -21.20
CA GLY A 307 8.76 -2.11 -21.38
C GLY A 307 7.54 -2.36 -22.26
N PHE A 308 6.92 -1.34 -22.85
CA PHE A 308 5.79 -1.48 -23.77
C PHE A 308 6.18 -1.11 -25.19
N ASN A 309 5.41 -1.62 -26.16
CA ASN A 309 5.62 -1.36 -27.58
C ASN A 309 4.39 -0.72 -28.24
N ASN A 310 4.48 -0.47 -29.55
CA ASN A 310 3.41 0.22 -30.26
C ASN A 310 2.10 -0.59 -30.32
N SER A 311 2.18 -1.92 -30.37
CA SER A 311 0.97 -2.76 -30.30
C SER A 311 0.34 -2.72 -28.92
N ASP A 312 1.14 -2.76 -27.85
CA ASP A 312 0.67 -2.63 -26.47
C ASP A 312 -0.03 -1.28 -26.27
N TRP A 313 0.58 -0.19 -26.77
CA TRP A 313 0.00 1.14 -26.69
C TRP A 313 -1.39 1.22 -27.31
N LYS A 314 -1.58 0.67 -28.52
CA LYS A 314 -2.90 0.65 -29.17
C LYS A 314 -3.95 -0.10 -28.34
N ILE A 315 -3.56 -1.20 -27.69
CA ILE A 315 -4.46 -1.96 -26.80
C ILE A 315 -4.82 -1.11 -25.58
N ILE A 316 -3.82 -0.46 -24.96
CA ILE A 316 -4.00 0.42 -23.80
C ILE A 316 -4.91 1.60 -24.15
N GLU A 317 -4.69 2.25 -25.28
CA GLU A 317 -5.48 3.40 -25.73
C GLU A 317 -6.93 3.01 -26.02
N ASN A 318 -7.13 1.91 -26.76
CA ASN A 318 -8.47 1.39 -27.04
C ASN A 318 -9.21 1.04 -25.74
N LYS A 319 -8.51 0.46 -24.76
CA LYS A 319 -9.08 0.15 -23.46
C LYS A 319 -9.42 1.41 -22.67
N ALA A 320 -8.57 2.42 -22.70
CA ALA A 320 -8.83 3.70 -22.04
C ALA A 320 -10.10 4.36 -22.56
N ILE A 321 -10.30 4.36 -23.89
CA ILE A 321 -11.50 4.90 -24.54
C ILE A 321 -12.76 4.11 -24.13
N PHE A 322 -12.66 2.78 -24.05
CA PHE A 322 -13.75 1.92 -23.60
C PHE A 322 -14.13 2.20 -22.14
N ASN A 323 -13.15 2.29 -21.26
CA ASN A 323 -13.35 2.54 -19.83
C ASN A 323 -14.00 3.91 -19.56
N THR A 324 -13.72 4.94 -20.37
CA THR A 324 -14.37 6.25 -20.25
C THR A 324 -15.89 6.21 -20.49
N LYS A 325 -16.39 5.26 -21.30
CA LYS A 325 -17.83 5.16 -21.66
C LYS A 325 -18.67 4.42 -20.63
N ILE A 326 -18.06 3.67 -19.72
CA ILE A 326 -18.75 2.79 -18.76
C ILE A 326 -18.86 3.50 -17.42
N GLN A 327 -20.09 3.77 -16.99
CA GLN A 327 -20.36 4.29 -15.65
C GLN A 327 -20.00 3.23 -14.59
N PHE A 328 -19.43 3.70 -13.48
CA PHE A 328 -18.73 2.87 -12.49
C PHE A 328 -19.67 1.94 -11.70
N GLU A 329 -20.98 2.14 -11.77
CA GLU A 329 -21.91 1.62 -10.75
C GLU A 329 -22.22 0.12 -10.84
N ASN A 330 -21.92 -0.60 -11.93
CA ASN A 330 -22.38 -1.99 -12.06
C ASN A 330 -21.47 -2.99 -12.82
N ASP A 331 -20.26 -2.62 -13.25
CA ASP A 331 -19.41 -3.51 -14.05
C ASP A 331 -18.26 -4.13 -13.25
N ASP A 332 -18.04 -5.43 -13.49
CA ASP A 332 -17.00 -6.26 -12.88
C ASP A 332 -15.61 -5.64 -13.12
N ASP A 333 -14.92 -5.20 -12.06
CA ASP A 333 -13.61 -4.52 -12.10
C ASP A 333 -12.56 -5.30 -12.90
N LEU A 334 -12.69 -6.62 -12.91
CA LEU A 334 -11.86 -7.55 -13.67
C LEU A 334 -11.89 -7.26 -15.18
N SER A 335 -13.04 -6.87 -15.71
CA SER A 335 -13.21 -6.61 -17.15
C SER A 335 -12.51 -5.34 -17.62
N LYS A 336 -12.19 -4.40 -16.71
CA LYS A 336 -11.60 -3.09 -17.03
C LYS A 336 -10.07 -3.11 -17.02
N CYS A 337 -9.47 -4.10 -16.37
CA CYS A 337 -8.01 -4.33 -16.39
C CYS A 337 -7.58 -5.14 -17.61
N ILE A 338 -6.36 -4.89 -18.09
CA ILE A 338 -5.69 -5.68 -19.12
C ILE A 338 -4.42 -6.29 -18.56
N ILE A 339 -4.01 -7.43 -19.11
CA ILE A 339 -2.78 -8.12 -18.75
C ILE A 339 -1.83 -8.01 -19.95
N LEU A 340 -0.68 -7.39 -19.74
CA LEU A 340 0.33 -7.21 -20.78
C LEU A 340 1.68 -7.71 -20.29
N TYR A 341 2.49 -8.23 -21.21
CA TYR A 341 3.87 -8.60 -20.90
C TYR A 341 4.77 -7.37 -21.01
N ASN A 342 5.32 -6.94 -19.88
CA ASN A 342 6.25 -5.82 -19.82
C ASN A 342 7.68 -6.32 -20.08
N LYS A 343 8.30 -5.84 -21.17
CA LYS A 343 9.63 -6.30 -21.63
C LYS A 343 10.76 -5.82 -20.73
N PHE A 344 10.60 -4.67 -20.06
CA PHE A 344 11.60 -4.10 -19.15
C PHE A 344 11.73 -4.96 -17.89
N TYR A 345 10.59 -5.28 -17.26
CA TYR A 345 10.56 -6.12 -16.07
C TYR A 345 10.54 -7.63 -16.35
N LYS A 346 10.34 -8.02 -17.61
CA LYS A 346 10.22 -9.42 -18.07
C LYS A 346 9.11 -10.20 -17.37
N SER A 347 8.01 -9.52 -17.05
CA SER A 347 6.88 -10.09 -16.30
C SER A 347 5.53 -9.61 -16.85
N TYR A 348 4.48 -10.37 -16.57
CA TYR A 348 3.11 -9.93 -16.84
C TYR A 348 2.66 -8.93 -15.77
N VAL A 349 2.13 -7.79 -16.23
CA VAL A 349 1.58 -6.72 -15.39
C VAL A 349 0.09 -6.57 -15.67
N HIS A 350 -0.68 -6.38 -14.61
CA HIS A 350 -2.05 -5.91 -14.69
C HIS A 350 -2.00 -4.39 -14.86
N LEU A 351 -2.82 -3.86 -15.75
CA LEU A 351 -2.85 -2.45 -16.09
C LEU A 351 -4.29 -1.99 -16.24
N ARG A 352 -4.58 -0.80 -15.72
CA ARG A 352 -5.81 -0.08 -15.99
C ARG A 352 -5.45 1.28 -16.58
N SER A 353 -6.23 1.68 -17.59
CA SER A 353 -6.09 2.98 -18.24
C SER A 353 -7.42 3.74 -18.29
N GLU A 354 -7.32 5.07 -18.19
CA GLU A 354 -8.45 6.01 -18.26
C GLU A 354 -8.07 7.20 -19.15
N LYS A 355 -8.95 7.56 -20.09
CA LYS A 355 -8.71 8.70 -21.00
C LYS A 355 -9.43 9.95 -20.51
N PHE A 356 -8.68 11.05 -20.41
CA PHE A 356 -9.15 12.40 -20.13
C PHE A 356 -9.35 13.12 -21.47
N ILE A 357 -10.61 13.19 -21.92
CA ILE A 357 -10.94 13.59 -23.30
C ILE A 357 -10.66 15.07 -23.54
N ASN A 358 -10.92 15.94 -22.55
CA ASN A 358 -10.79 17.38 -22.74
C ASN A 358 -9.30 17.80 -22.72
N GLU A 359 -8.51 17.12 -21.90
CA GLU A 359 -7.10 17.41 -21.61
C GLU A 359 -6.13 16.64 -22.52
N ASN A 360 -6.64 15.72 -23.34
CA ASN A 360 -5.88 14.94 -24.30
C ASN A 360 -4.73 14.11 -23.67
N PHE A 361 -4.94 13.56 -22.47
CA PHE A 361 -4.00 12.61 -21.87
C PHE A 361 -4.68 11.33 -21.37
N THR A 362 -3.88 10.30 -21.19
CA THR A 362 -4.28 8.99 -20.68
C THR A 362 -3.52 8.71 -19.40
N LEU A 363 -4.26 8.38 -18.33
CA LEU A 363 -3.70 7.85 -17.10
C LEU A 363 -3.55 6.34 -17.24
N ILE A 364 -2.39 5.84 -16.87
CA ILE A 364 -2.10 4.42 -16.76
C ILE A 364 -1.63 4.14 -15.33
N ILE A 365 -2.26 3.15 -14.70
CA ILE A 365 -1.79 2.56 -13.45
C ILE A 365 -1.60 1.08 -13.65
N TYR A 366 -0.47 0.54 -13.19
CA TYR A 366 -0.17 -0.87 -13.36
C TYR A 366 0.59 -1.47 -12.17
N THR A 367 0.64 -2.80 -12.16
CA THR A 367 1.19 -3.62 -11.07
C THR A 367 2.53 -3.10 -10.59
N ASN A 368 2.64 -2.96 -9.27
CA ASN A 368 3.88 -2.74 -8.58
C ASN A 368 4.62 -4.08 -8.42
N ILE A 369 5.72 -4.24 -9.15
CA ILE A 369 6.41 -5.54 -9.29
C ILE A 369 7.26 -5.83 -8.07
N THR A 370 7.81 -4.82 -7.41
CA THR A 370 8.62 -5.00 -6.21
C THR A 370 7.74 -5.50 -5.06
N SER A 371 6.56 -4.90 -4.89
CA SER A 371 5.57 -5.32 -3.89
C SER A 371 5.07 -6.74 -4.15
N LYS A 372 4.81 -7.09 -5.42
CA LYS A 372 4.45 -8.46 -5.79
C LYS A 372 5.54 -9.46 -5.44
N LYS A 373 6.80 -9.14 -5.74
CA LYS A 373 7.94 -10.01 -5.45
C LYS A 373 8.16 -10.20 -3.94
N ILE A 374 8.04 -9.12 -3.16
CA ILE A 374 8.15 -9.19 -1.69
C ILE A 374 7.07 -10.12 -1.11
N LEU A 375 5.83 -10.03 -1.61
CA LEU A 375 4.75 -10.93 -1.18
C LEU A 375 5.01 -12.39 -1.56
N GLU A 376 5.54 -12.64 -2.75
CA GLU A 376 5.91 -13.99 -3.20
C GLU A 376 7.06 -14.56 -2.34
N GLU A 377 8.07 -13.75 -2.00
CA GLU A 377 9.19 -14.13 -1.12
C GLU A 377 8.69 -14.44 0.30
N GLN A 378 7.85 -13.59 0.90
CA GLN A 378 7.26 -13.82 2.22
C GLN A 378 6.43 -15.11 2.27
N PHE A 379 5.73 -15.44 1.18
CA PHE A 379 4.97 -16.69 1.10
C PHE A 379 5.90 -17.91 1.00
N GLN A 380 6.98 -17.82 0.23
CA GLN A 380 7.98 -18.89 0.16
C GLN A 380 8.64 -19.13 1.52
N GLU A 381 8.93 -18.07 2.28
CA GLU A 381 9.46 -18.17 3.64
C GLU A 381 8.46 -18.85 4.58
N ALA A 382 7.19 -18.42 4.56
CA ALA A 382 6.13 -19.04 5.36
C ALA A 382 5.90 -20.52 4.99
N TYR A 383 6.07 -20.88 3.72
CA TYR A 383 6.02 -22.27 3.26
C TYR A 383 7.15 -23.10 3.86
N LEU A 384 8.40 -22.63 3.78
CA LEU A 384 9.55 -23.33 4.35
C LEU A 384 9.38 -23.51 5.87
N GLU A 385 8.88 -22.48 6.55
CA GLU A 385 8.58 -22.56 7.98
C GLU A 385 7.50 -23.61 8.27
N SER A 386 6.40 -23.63 7.50
CA SER A 386 5.34 -24.63 7.64
C SER A 386 5.85 -26.06 7.39
N GLU A 387 6.67 -26.26 6.36
CA GLU A 387 7.29 -27.55 6.06
C GLU A 387 8.15 -28.03 7.24
N THR A 388 8.96 -27.15 7.84
CA THR A 388 9.78 -27.51 9.01
C THR A 388 8.93 -27.89 10.23
N TRP A 389 7.86 -27.13 10.52
CA TRP A 389 6.93 -27.44 11.61
C TRP A 389 6.30 -28.81 11.43
N ILE A 390 5.91 -29.16 10.20
CA ILE A 390 5.24 -30.42 9.92
C ILE A 390 6.22 -31.59 9.96
N LEU A 391 7.44 -31.44 9.44
CA LEU A 391 8.51 -32.43 9.62
C LEU A 391 8.80 -32.68 11.11
N SER A 392 8.78 -31.62 11.93
CA SER A 392 8.92 -31.74 13.38
C SER A 392 7.75 -32.51 14.01
N ALA A 393 6.53 -32.26 13.57
CA ALA A 393 5.33 -32.97 14.04
C ALA A 393 5.36 -34.46 13.65
N ALA A 394 5.74 -34.77 12.40
CA ALA A 394 5.92 -36.14 11.93
C ALA A 394 7.00 -36.89 12.75
N CYS A 395 8.14 -36.25 13.03
CA CYS A 395 9.17 -36.80 13.90
C CYS A 395 8.64 -37.03 15.32
N THR A 396 7.83 -36.12 15.85
CA THR A 396 7.22 -36.24 17.18
C THR A 396 6.25 -37.41 17.24
N ILE A 397 5.41 -37.60 16.21
CA ILE A 397 4.49 -38.76 16.10
C ILE A 397 5.27 -40.07 16.06
N LEU A 398 6.35 -40.14 15.27
CA LEU A 398 7.23 -41.31 15.23
C LEU A 398 7.86 -41.60 16.59
N LEU A 399 8.30 -40.56 17.30
CA LEU A 399 8.91 -40.69 18.63
C LEU A 399 7.89 -41.17 19.67
N ILE A 400 6.66 -40.63 19.66
CA ILE A 400 5.55 -41.10 20.50
C ILE A 400 5.20 -42.56 20.16
N GLY A 401 5.14 -42.92 18.87
CA GLY A 401 4.91 -44.29 18.43
C GLY A 401 5.97 -45.26 18.95
N ALA A 402 7.25 -44.88 18.87
CA ALA A 402 8.36 -45.67 19.41
C ALA A 402 8.31 -45.80 20.95
N LEU A 403 7.90 -44.74 21.66
CA LEU A 403 7.69 -44.78 23.11
C LEU A 403 6.56 -45.73 23.49
N LEU A 404 5.40 -45.63 22.83
CA LEU A 404 4.26 -46.51 23.07
C LEU A 404 4.61 -47.97 22.80
N PHE A 405 5.39 -48.25 21.76
CA PHE A 405 5.91 -49.59 21.48
C PHE A 405 6.89 -50.10 22.56
N SER A 406 7.74 -49.23 23.08
CA SER A 406 8.66 -49.57 24.17
C SER A 406 7.88 -49.91 25.45
N ILE A 407 6.82 -49.14 25.74
CA ILE A 407 5.90 -49.38 26.86
C ILE A 407 5.15 -50.70 26.68
N SER A 408 4.61 -50.98 25.48
CA SER A 408 3.88 -52.23 25.21
C SER A 408 4.79 -53.45 25.39
N THR A 409 6.03 -53.38 24.91
CA THR A 409 7.03 -54.43 25.10
C THR A 409 7.35 -54.64 26.58
N CYS A 410 7.43 -53.57 27.37
CA CYS A 410 7.63 -53.64 28.82
C CYS A 410 6.44 -54.33 29.52
N ILE A 411 5.21 -53.97 29.15
CA ILE A 411 3.98 -54.58 29.70
C ILE A 411 3.90 -56.06 29.34
N ILE A 412 4.17 -56.44 28.09
CA ILE A 412 4.21 -57.85 27.67
C ILE A 412 5.24 -58.61 28.50
N ASN A 413 6.41 -58.01 28.76
CA ASN A 413 7.43 -58.63 29.61
C ASN A 413 6.94 -58.83 31.05
N ILE A 414 6.26 -57.85 31.64
CA ILE A 414 5.70 -57.93 33.00
C ILE A 414 4.62 -59.02 33.07
N ILE A 415 3.72 -59.12 32.08
CA ILE A 415 2.65 -60.13 32.05
C ILE A 415 3.21 -61.53 31.81
N CYS A 416 4.24 -61.67 30.97
CA CYS A 416 4.89 -62.96 30.71
C CYS A 416 5.88 -63.38 31.81
N GLN A 417 6.34 -62.46 32.66
CA GLN A 417 7.27 -62.76 33.75
C GLN A 417 6.75 -63.81 34.73
N PRO A 418 5.50 -63.80 35.24
CA PRO A 418 4.99 -64.86 36.10
C PRO A 418 4.98 -66.23 35.42
N LEU A 419 4.74 -66.30 34.10
CA LEU A 419 4.85 -67.56 33.35
C LEU A 419 6.30 -68.04 33.25
N ILE A 420 7.26 -67.13 33.11
CA ILE A 420 8.69 -67.45 33.13
C ILE A 420 9.09 -67.91 34.53
N GLU A 421 8.63 -67.23 35.59
CA GLU A 421 8.90 -67.62 36.97
C GLU A 421 8.26 -68.96 37.32
N ILE A 422 7.06 -69.26 36.80
CA ILE A 422 6.44 -70.58 36.93
C ILE A 422 7.25 -71.63 36.19
N ASN A 423 7.64 -71.39 34.93
CA ASN A 423 8.50 -72.31 34.18
C ASN A 423 9.87 -72.51 34.85
N HIS A 424 10.44 -71.44 35.41
CA HIS A 424 11.70 -71.51 36.13
C HIS A 424 11.53 -72.22 37.47
N LYS A 425 10.41 -72.02 38.18
CA LYS A 425 10.05 -72.77 39.39
C LYS A 425 9.76 -74.22 39.08
N ILE A 426 9.09 -74.55 37.97
CA ILE A 426 8.85 -75.92 37.51
C ILE A 426 10.18 -76.56 37.12
N SER A 427 11.01 -75.89 36.33
CA SER A 427 12.34 -76.39 35.95
C SER A 427 13.23 -76.56 37.18
N ASN A 428 13.24 -75.61 38.11
CA ASN A 428 13.94 -75.71 39.39
C ASN A 428 13.30 -76.76 40.30
N HIS A 429 12.00 -77.00 40.22
CA HIS A 429 11.32 -78.06 40.94
C HIS A 429 11.68 -79.42 40.36
N VAL A 430 11.73 -79.58 39.04
CA VAL A 430 12.19 -80.80 38.36
C VAL A 430 13.66 -81.05 38.64
N LEU A 431 14.51 -80.02 38.58
CA LEU A 431 15.93 -80.13 38.94
C LEU A 431 16.12 -80.35 40.44
N SER A 432 15.30 -79.73 41.30
CA SER A 432 15.40 -79.91 42.75
C SER A 432 14.72 -81.18 43.25
N VAL A 433 13.76 -81.76 42.54
CA VAL A 433 13.20 -83.09 42.81
C VAL A 433 14.13 -84.15 42.22
N GLY A 434 14.73 -83.92 41.06
CA GLY A 434 15.84 -84.74 40.55
C GLY A 434 17.04 -84.75 41.50
N ASN A 435 17.42 -83.60 42.07
CA ASN A 435 18.45 -83.50 43.11
C ASN A 435 17.95 -83.87 44.52
N ASN A 436 16.66 -83.71 44.85
CA ASN A 436 16.10 -84.12 46.15
C ASN A 436 15.74 -85.59 46.20
N ILE A 437 15.61 -86.32 45.10
CA ILE A 437 15.60 -87.78 45.19
C ILE A 437 16.97 -88.22 45.70
N ASN A 438 18.06 -87.62 45.23
CA ASN A 438 19.40 -87.85 45.76
C ASN A 438 19.58 -87.34 47.20
N GLN A 439 19.04 -86.16 47.58
CA GLN A 439 19.12 -85.66 48.96
C GLN A 439 18.11 -86.28 49.95
N MET A 440 16.94 -86.76 49.52
CA MET A 440 15.99 -87.53 50.35
C MET A 440 16.50 -88.95 50.57
N ILE A 441 17.12 -89.59 49.57
CA ILE A 441 17.84 -90.84 49.78
C ILE A 441 18.97 -90.61 50.80
N PHE A 442 19.70 -89.49 50.74
CA PHE A 442 20.72 -89.12 51.73
C PHE A 442 20.17 -88.70 53.11
N LYS A 443 19.00 -88.07 53.18
CA LYS A 443 18.35 -87.66 54.45
C LYS A 443 17.61 -88.80 55.14
N ILE A 444 17.06 -89.78 54.40
CA ILE A 444 16.57 -91.04 54.97
C ILE A 444 17.76 -91.84 55.53
N LEU A 445 18.94 -91.74 54.91
CA LEU A 445 20.18 -92.31 55.45
C LEU A 445 20.75 -91.55 56.67
N GLN A 446 20.29 -90.32 56.99
CA GLN A 446 20.87 -89.48 58.06
C GLN A 446 19.88 -88.87 59.08
N SER A 447 18.59 -89.26 59.09
CA SER A 447 17.63 -88.68 60.04
C SER A 447 17.71 -89.28 61.45
N LYS A 448 18.69 -88.84 62.25
CA LYS A 448 18.56 -88.76 63.72
C LYS A 448 19.31 -87.54 64.26
N LYS A 449 18.58 -86.41 64.46
CA LYS A 449 18.64 -85.53 65.65
C LYS A 449 17.73 -84.29 65.49
N LYS A 450 16.93 -84.00 66.53
CA LYS A 450 15.97 -82.89 66.64
C LYS A 450 16.67 -81.61 67.11
N SER A 451 16.25 -80.43 66.61
CA SER A 451 16.12 -79.20 67.43
C SER A 451 15.40 -78.06 66.71
N SER A 452 14.52 -77.38 67.44
CA SER A 452 13.82 -76.10 67.17
C SER A 452 14.79 -74.92 67.06
N ASN A 453 14.72 -74.06 66.02
CA ASN A 453 15.48 -72.82 66.03
C ASN A 453 14.94 -71.64 65.20
N LEU A 454 15.09 -70.45 65.80
CA LEU A 454 14.96 -69.03 65.44
C LEU A 454 14.60 -68.55 64.01
N TYR A 455 14.81 -69.34 62.96
CA TYR A 455 14.67 -68.89 61.57
C TYR A 455 13.23 -68.58 61.15
N ALA A 456 12.25 -69.24 61.79
CA ALA A 456 10.84 -68.96 61.57
C ALA A 456 10.44 -67.54 62.06
N ASN A 457 11.08 -67.05 63.13
CA ASN A 457 10.78 -65.75 63.74
C ASN A 457 11.32 -64.56 62.92
N LEU A 458 12.37 -64.79 62.12
CA LEU A 458 13.01 -63.75 61.32
C LEU A 458 12.20 -63.40 60.06
N ASN A 459 11.38 -64.35 59.60
CA ASN A 459 10.56 -64.21 58.40
C ASN A 459 9.32 -63.32 58.63
N GLU A 460 8.86 -63.22 59.88
CA GLU A 460 7.71 -62.42 60.27
C GLU A 460 8.03 -60.92 60.35
N GLN A 461 9.27 -60.55 60.71
CA GLN A 461 9.68 -59.15 60.83
C GLN A 461 9.90 -58.44 59.48
N LEU A 462 10.23 -59.19 58.43
CA LEU A 462 10.42 -58.64 57.08
C LEU A 462 9.12 -58.12 56.45
N TRP A 463 7.97 -58.68 56.83
CA TRP A 463 6.67 -58.28 56.30
C TRP A 463 6.18 -56.92 56.81
N ASN A 464 6.62 -56.47 57.99
CA ASN A 464 6.19 -55.20 58.58
C ASN A 464 6.87 -53.97 57.98
N LEU A 465 8.00 -54.12 57.30
CA LEU A 465 8.75 -53.02 56.66
C LEU A 465 8.08 -52.51 55.38
N GLN A 466 7.26 -53.34 54.75
CA GLN A 466 6.61 -53.04 53.47
C GLN A 466 5.43 -52.07 53.61
N ASN A 467 4.79 -52.01 54.78
CA ASN A 467 3.63 -51.14 55.04
C ASN A 467 3.99 -49.68 55.37
N THR A 468 5.24 -49.37 55.70
CA THR A 468 5.65 -48.01 56.11
C THR A 468 5.94 -47.08 54.92
N ILE A 469 6.12 -47.61 53.71
CA ILE A 469 6.58 -46.83 52.54
C ILE A 469 5.42 -46.18 51.76
N GLN A 470 4.16 -46.60 51.94
CA GLN A 470 3.04 -46.15 51.12
C GLN A 470 2.25 -44.92 51.62
N ILE A 471 2.56 -44.36 52.80
CA ILE A 471 1.79 -43.24 53.37
C ILE A 471 2.68 -42.01 53.56
N LYS A 472 2.87 -41.21 52.49
CA LYS A 472 3.04 -39.73 52.51
C LYS A 472 3.45 -39.21 51.12
N GLN A 473 2.48 -39.12 50.22
CA GLN A 473 2.49 -38.14 49.12
C GLN A 473 1.21 -37.32 49.23
N ILE A 474 1.29 -36.04 48.83
CA ILE A 474 0.22 -35.03 48.66
C ILE A 474 0.10 -33.99 49.81
N LYS A 475 0.87 -32.90 49.69
CA LYS A 475 0.46 -31.53 50.10
C LYS A 475 1.28 -30.50 49.29
N LYS A 476 0.59 -29.59 48.59
CA LYS A 476 1.21 -28.41 47.95
C LYS A 476 1.68 -27.42 49.03
N CYS A 477 2.83 -26.79 48.80
CA CYS A 477 3.47 -25.85 49.74
C CYS A 477 2.77 -24.48 49.79
N GLU A 478 2.71 -23.85 50.97
CA GLU A 478 2.16 -22.51 51.22
C GLU A 478 2.75 -21.40 50.33
N GLN A 479 3.97 -21.56 49.82
CA GLN A 479 4.61 -20.59 48.93
C GLN A 479 3.95 -20.52 47.53
N CYS A 480 3.35 -21.61 47.04
CA CYS A 480 2.56 -21.59 45.80
C CYS A 480 1.21 -20.87 45.97
N ILE A 481 0.66 -20.85 47.18
CA ILE A 481 -0.62 -20.19 47.50
C ILE A 481 -0.44 -18.66 47.63
N LEU A 482 0.77 -18.19 47.94
CA LEU A 482 1.13 -16.78 48.05
C LEU A 482 1.39 -16.11 46.70
N ILE A 483 1.89 -16.84 45.70
CA ILE A 483 2.13 -16.32 44.34
C ILE A 483 0.81 -16.04 43.61
N GLU A 484 -0.21 -16.88 43.79
CA GLU A 484 -1.55 -16.65 43.21
C GLU A 484 -2.28 -15.43 43.80
N LYS A 485 -1.90 -14.98 45.00
CA LYS A 485 -2.51 -13.82 45.67
C LYS A 485 -1.92 -12.46 45.25
N MET A 486 -0.86 -12.43 44.45
CA MET A 486 -0.27 -11.17 43.96
C MET A 486 -0.95 -10.59 42.71
N PHE A 487 -1.89 -11.31 42.09
CA PHE A 487 -2.47 -10.90 40.80
C PHE A 487 -3.72 -10.00 40.85
N TYR A 488 -4.15 -9.52 42.02
CA TYR A 488 -5.28 -8.59 42.09
C TYR A 488 -5.11 -7.57 43.23
N HIS A 489 -4.69 -6.33 42.91
CA HIS A 489 -5.23 -5.06 43.45
C HIS A 489 -4.67 -3.80 42.74
N ARG A 490 -5.53 -3.19 41.91
CA ARG A 490 -5.85 -1.76 41.68
C ARG A 490 -5.01 -0.65 42.38
N ARG A 491 -4.57 0.38 41.63
CA ARG A 491 -5.21 1.73 41.51
C ARG A 491 -4.41 2.75 40.63
N ASP A 492 -5.20 3.53 39.89
CA ASP A 492 -5.14 4.96 39.51
C ASP A 492 -3.93 5.59 38.79
N SER A 493 -4.20 6.23 37.63
CA SER A 493 -4.15 7.70 37.51
C SER A 493 -4.68 8.19 36.16
N SER A 494 -5.48 9.25 36.23
CA SER A 494 -6.13 10.01 35.17
C SER A 494 -5.17 10.87 34.36
N LEU A 495 -5.32 10.93 33.03
CA LEU A 495 -4.63 11.88 32.16
C LEU A 495 -5.63 12.81 31.44
N ASN A 496 -5.17 14.04 31.26
CA ASN A 496 -5.94 15.29 31.31
C ASN A 496 -6.13 15.86 29.90
N CYS A 497 -7.36 15.82 29.34
CA CYS A 497 -7.71 16.32 27.99
C CYS A 497 -7.98 17.83 27.91
N GLN A 498 -7.69 18.60 28.97
CA GLN A 498 -8.00 20.04 29.01
C GLN A 498 -6.90 20.95 28.47
N GLN A 499 -5.69 20.45 28.19
CA GLN A 499 -4.57 21.29 27.74
C GLN A 499 -4.52 21.53 26.22
N ILE A 500 -5.23 20.72 25.42
CA ILE A 500 -5.28 20.86 23.95
C ILE A 500 -6.34 21.90 23.54
N LYS A 501 -7.40 22.06 24.33
CA LYS A 501 -8.51 22.98 24.04
C LYS A 501 -8.13 24.46 24.17
N ASN A 502 -7.12 24.77 25.00
CA ASN A 502 -6.66 26.14 25.23
C ASN A 502 -5.61 26.62 24.20
N ALA A 503 -5.11 25.74 23.34
CA ALA A 503 -4.16 26.10 22.28
C ALA A 503 -4.85 26.67 21.02
N ILE A 504 -6.16 26.48 20.89
CA ILE A 504 -6.93 26.83 19.68
C ILE A 504 -7.54 28.25 19.76
N SER A 505 -7.64 28.84 20.95
CA SER A 505 -8.35 30.11 21.16
C SER A 505 -7.55 31.39 20.89
N ASN A 506 -6.28 31.30 20.49
CA ASN A 506 -5.35 32.46 20.48
C ASN A 506 -4.89 32.91 19.09
N ILE A 507 -5.61 32.59 18.01
CA ILE A 507 -5.23 33.03 16.65
C ILE A 507 -6.36 33.86 16.05
N GLN A 508 -6.45 35.13 16.45
CA GLN A 508 -7.15 36.19 15.69
C GLN A 508 -6.36 37.49 15.86
N GLY A 509 -5.89 38.05 14.74
CA GLY A 509 -5.08 39.25 14.65
C GLY A 509 -5.60 40.21 13.57
N ASP A 510 -5.35 41.48 13.80
CA ASP A 510 -5.98 42.68 13.26
C ASP A 510 -5.77 42.98 11.76
N ALA A 511 -6.83 43.51 11.12
CA ALA A 511 -6.73 44.55 10.09
C ALA A 511 -8.06 45.32 10.01
N GLN A 512 -7.99 46.66 10.11
CA GLN A 512 -9.12 47.58 9.96
C GLN A 512 -9.18 48.13 8.53
N VAL A 513 -10.24 47.80 7.79
CA VAL A 513 -10.71 48.50 6.59
C VAL A 513 -12.24 48.56 6.64
N ASP A 514 -12.85 49.59 6.03
CA ASP A 514 -14.27 49.91 6.17
C ASP A 514 -15.18 48.69 5.88
N PRO A 515 -15.96 48.20 6.87
CA PRO A 515 -16.40 46.81 6.85
C PRO A 515 -17.47 46.51 5.81
N GLN A 516 -18.33 47.43 5.40
CA GLN A 516 -19.59 47.03 4.73
C GLN A 516 -19.44 46.67 3.24
N GLU A 517 -18.63 47.40 2.49
CA GLU A 517 -18.41 47.12 1.06
C GLU A 517 -17.30 46.09 0.85
N LEU A 518 -16.27 46.13 1.69
CA LEU A 518 -15.27 45.08 1.76
C LEU A 518 -15.88 43.78 2.26
N TYR A 519 -16.89 43.83 3.13
CA TYR A 519 -17.71 42.66 3.49
C TYR A 519 -18.59 42.20 2.35
N LEU A 520 -19.11 43.05 1.46
CA LEU A 520 -19.88 42.57 0.30
C LEU A 520 -18.96 41.92 -0.74
N LEU A 521 -17.77 42.49 -0.98
CA LEU A 521 -16.77 41.90 -1.86
C LEU A 521 -16.14 40.65 -1.24
N TYR A 522 -15.84 40.67 0.07
CA TYR A 522 -15.39 39.51 0.84
C TYR A 522 -16.50 38.48 1.03
N GLN A 523 -17.78 38.84 1.12
CA GLN A 523 -18.91 37.89 1.14
C GLN A 523 -19.08 37.26 -0.22
N PHE A 524 -18.93 38.04 -1.30
CA PHE A 524 -18.92 37.53 -2.66
C PHE A 524 -17.72 36.59 -2.86
N MET A 525 -16.50 37.01 -2.53
CA MET A 525 -15.29 36.20 -2.58
C MET A 525 -15.41 34.97 -1.66
N LEU A 526 -15.87 35.10 -0.42
CA LEU A 526 -16.14 33.96 0.47
C LEU A 526 -17.26 33.06 -0.07
N GLN A 527 -18.30 33.56 -0.71
CA GLN A 527 -19.36 32.71 -1.27
C GLN A 527 -18.89 31.98 -2.53
N GLN A 528 -18.08 32.63 -3.34
CA GLN A 528 -17.48 32.06 -4.55
C GLN A 528 -16.37 31.05 -4.16
N PHE A 529 -15.41 31.44 -3.31
CA PHE A 529 -14.27 30.61 -2.87
C PHE A 529 -14.55 29.65 -1.69
N LYS A 530 -15.76 29.66 -1.09
CA LYS A 530 -16.16 28.56 -0.17
C LYS A 530 -16.56 27.33 -0.97
N VAL A 531 -15.56 26.51 -1.29
CA VAL A 531 -15.77 25.09 -1.56
C VAL A 531 -14.85 24.29 -0.64
N GLN A 532 -15.49 23.68 0.36
CA GLN A 532 -15.06 22.50 1.11
C GLN A 532 -13.76 22.61 1.94
N GLN A 533 -13.93 22.98 3.21
CA GLN A 533 -13.05 22.47 4.26
C GLN A 533 -13.24 20.95 4.31
N PHE A 534 -12.24 20.19 3.84
CA PHE A 534 -12.03 18.80 4.19
C PHE A 534 -10.82 18.69 5.11
#